data_AF-A0AAW2Q001-F1
#
_entry.id   AF-A0AAW2Q001-F1
#
_cell.length_a   1.000
_cell.length_b   1.000
_cell.length_c   1.000
_cell.angle_alpha   90.00
_cell.angle_beta   90.00
_cell.angle_gamma   90.00
#
_symmetry.space_group_name_H-M   'P 1'
#
loop_
_entity.id
_entity.type
_entity.pdbx_description
1 polymer ?
#
loop_
_entity_poly.entity_id
_entity_poly.type
_entity_poly.pdbx_seq_one_letter_code
_entity_poly.pdbx_strand_id
1 'polypeptide(L)'
;MGDHIMPDDHSFLVDYYNTKKFIKDLGLPMEKIDACKNDCMLYWKDDIDLEYCKFCGEARYKPTRDHNPNYTKTPYAVLRYLPITPCL
;
A
#
# COMPACT_ATOMS: atom_id res chain seq x y z
N MET A 1 -2.22 5.37 40.23
CA MET A 1 -1.32 4.32 39.74
C MET A 1 -2.19 3.22 39.17
N GLY A 2 -1.94 2.82 37.94
CA GLY A 2 -2.80 1.97 37.14
C GLY A 2 -2.33 2.05 35.69
N ASP A 3 -1.11 1.56 35.50
CA ASP A 3 -0.30 1.61 34.29
C ASP A 3 -1.07 1.01 33.11
N HIS A 4 -1.50 1.88 32.19
CA HIS A 4 -1.95 1.43 30.88
C HIS A 4 -0.71 1.03 30.08
N ILE A 5 -0.35 -0.24 30.21
CA ILE A 5 0.63 -0.93 29.38
C ILE A 5 0.24 -0.70 27.92
N MET A 6 0.98 0.17 27.25
CA MET A 6 1.02 0.20 25.79
C MET A 6 1.68 -1.12 25.39
N PRO A 7 1.03 -1.97 24.57
CA PRO A 7 1.65 -3.20 24.13
C PRO A 7 2.90 -2.86 23.33
N ASP A 8 4.01 -3.46 23.74
CA ASP A 8 5.34 -3.36 23.15
C ASP A 8 5.29 -3.31 21.61
N ASP A 9 5.62 -2.14 21.07
CA ASP A 9 5.68 -1.75 19.66
C ASP A 9 6.59 -2.64 18.78
N HIS A 10 7.21 -3.69 19.35
CA HIS A 10 8.21 -4.53 18.69
C HIS A 10 7.70 -5.96 18.40
N SER A 11 6.39 -6.14 18.19
CA SER A 11 5.82 -7.44 17.76
C SER A 11 5.07 -7.39 16.42
N PHE A 12 4.76 -6.20 15.90
CA PHE A 12 4.03 -6.03 14.63
C PHE A 12 4.82 -6.44 13.36
N LEU A 13 6.15 -6.59 13.48
CA LEU A 13 7.04 -6.90 12.36
C LEU A 13 7.26 -8.40 12.13
N VAL A 14 6.96 -9.27 13.11
CA VAL A 14 7.34 -10.69 13.04
C VAL A 14 6.59 -11.46 11.94
N ASP A 15 5.42 -11.00 11.52
CA ASP A 15 4.73 -11.63 10.40
C ASP A 15 3.74 -10.68 9.74
N TYR A 16 4.15 -10.01 8.67
CA TYR A 16 3.28 -9.17 7.84
C TYR A 16 1.97 -9.89 7.48
N TYR A 17 1.97 -11.23 7.35
CA TYR A 17 0.76 -12.00 7.10
C TYR A 17 -0.19 -12.02 8.30
N ASN A 18 0.30 -12.27 9.50
CA ASN A 18 -0.48 -12.21 10.74
C ASN A 18 -0.96 -10.79 11.01
N THR A 19 -0.12 -9.78 10.83
CA THR A 19 -0.51 -8.37 10.98
C THR A 19 -1.59 -8.01 9.96
N LYS A 20 -1.44 -8.42 8.69
CA LYS A 20 -2.46 -8.22 7.65
C LYS A 20 -3.77 -8.94 7.98
N LYS A 21 -3.68 -10.17 8.49
CA LYS A 21 -4.84 -10.97 8.91
C LYS A 21 -5.54 -10.33 10.10
N PHE A 22 -4.79 -9.85 11.07
CA PHE A 22 -5.30 -9.16 12.26
C PHE A 22 -5.99 -7.84 11.90
N ILE A 23 -5.37 -6.99 11.06
CA ILE A 23 -5.99 -5.76 10.55
C ILE A 23 -7.32 -6.08 9.82
N LYS A 24 -7.33 -7.15 9.01
CA LYS A 24 -8.55 -7.61 8.33
C LYS A 24 -9.61 -8.12 9.31
N ASP A 25 -9.21 -8.86 10.34
CA ASP A 25 -10.09 -9.42 11.38
C ASP A 25 -10.72 -8.32 12.23
N LEU A 26 -9.96 -7.26 12.54
CA LEU A 26 -10.44 -6.04 13.17
C LEU A 26 -11.38 -5.19 12.29
N GLY A 27 -11.63 -5.60 11.05
CA GLY A 27 -12.46 -4.84 10.11
C GLY A 27 -11.86 -3.51 9.66
N LEU A 28 -10.55 -3.30 9.89
CA LEU A 28 -9.84 -2.11 9.42
C LEU A 28 -9.51 -2.29 7.93
N PRO A 29 -10.14 -1.51 7.02
CA PRO A 29 -9.86 -1.65 5.60
C PRO A 29 -8.42 -1.18 5.33
N MET A 30 -7.65 -1.96 4.56
CA MET A 30 -6.37 -1.52 4.03
C MET A 30 -6.52 -1.21 2.54
N GLU A 31 -6.27 0.03 2.15
CA GLU A 31 -6.24 0.44 0.76
C GLU A 31 -4.82 0.35 0.22
N LYS A 32 -4.68 -0.18 -1.00
CA LYS A 32 -3.41 -0.18 -1.72
C LYS A 32 -3.49 0.90 -2.80
N ILE A 33 -2.54 1.82 -2.77
CA ILE A 33 -2.45 2.92 -3.72
C ILE A 33 -1.10 2.79 -4.42
N ASP A 34 -1.10 2.74 -5.74
CA ASP A 34 0.15 2.69 -6.48
C ASP A 34 0.87 4.05 -6.37
N ALA A 35 2.20 4.03 -6.34
CA ALA A 35 3.02 5.23 -6.24
C ALA A 35 4.06 5.26 -7.37
N CYS A 36 4.48 6.47 -7.72
CA CYS A 36 5.63 6.67 -8.59
C CYS A 36 6.88 6.05 -7.95
N LYS A 37 7.79 5.46 -8.75
CA LYS A 37 9.04 4.88 -8.24
C LYS A 37 9.93 5.90 -7.50
N ASN A 38 9.81 7.18 -7.86
CA ASN A 38 10.56 8.29 -7.29
C ASN A 38 9.71 9.08 -6.26
N ASP A 39 8.60 8.48 -5.79
CA ASP A 39 7.70 9.05 -4.78
C ASP A 39 7.11 10.44 -5.13
N CYS A 40 7.08 10.81 -6.42
CA CYS A 40 6.58 12.12 -6.85
C CYS A 40 5.06 12.27 -6.74
N MET A 41 4.32 11.17 -6.91
CA MET A 41 2.86 11.17 -6.87
C MET A 41 2.29 9.78 -6.54
N LEU A 42 1.04 9.79 -6.10
CA LEU A 42 0.20 8.60 -5.96
C LEU A 42 -0.76 8.50 -7.14
N TYR A 43 -0.96 7.30 -7.67
CA TYR A 43 -1.94 7.01 -8.70
C TYR A 43 -3.30 6.78 -8.03
N TRP A 44 -3.94 7.87 -7.60
CA TRP A 44 -5.18 7.85 -6.81
C TRP A 44 -6.22 8.82 -7.35
N LYS A 45 -7.51 8.49 -7.19
CA LYS A 45 -8.66 9.25 -7.71
C LYS A 45 -8.54 9.52 -9.22
N ASP A 46 -8.35 10.78 -9.61
CA ASP A 46 -8.26 11.23 -11.00
C ASP A 46 -7.04 10.65 -11.74
N ASP A 47 -6.02 10.25 -10.98
CA ASP A 47 -4.75 9.74 -11.51
C ASP A 47 -4.68 8.21 -11.63
N ILE A 48 -5.80 7.51 -11.40
CA ILE A 48 -5.82 6.04 -11.35
C ILE A 48 -5.55 5.38 -12.71
N ASP A 49 -5.85 6.05 -13.82
CA ASP A 49 -5.64 5.51 -15.17
C ASP A 49 -4.28 5.90 -15.77
N LEU A 50 -3.49 6.72 -15.06
CA LEU A 50 -2.17 7.12 -15.54
C LEU A 50 -1.18 5.95 -15.49
N GLU A 51 -0.49 5.74 -16.61
CA GLU A 51 0.60 4.78 -16.73
C GLU A 51 1.99 5.42 -16.53
N TYR A 52 2.04 6.76 -16.52
CA TYR A 52 3.28 7.53 -16.36
C TYR A 52 3.10 8.65 -15.34
N CYS A 53 4.18 8.94 -14.61
CA CYS A 53 4.22 10.02 -13.63
C CYS A 53 4.15 11.40 -14.31
N LYS A 54 3.25 12.26 -13.86
CA LYS A 54 3.10 13.65 -14.36
C LYS A 54 4.32 14.54 -14.09
N PHE A 55 5.12 14.20 -13.08
CA PHE A 55 6.23 15.02 -12.59
C PHE A 55 7.59 14.59 -13.14
N CYS A 56 7.85 13.28 -13.20
CA CYS A 56 9.15 12.75 -13.62
C CYS A 56 9.10 11.90 -14.90
N GLY A 57 7.92 11.67 -15.48
CA GLY A 57 7.75 10.89 -16.71
C GLY A 57 8.00 9.38 -16.60
N GLU A 58 8.34 8.89 -15.41
CA GLU A 58 8.64 7.47 -15.19
C GLU A 58 7.38 6.60 -15.29
N ALA A 59 7.57 5.38 -15.78
CA ALA A 59 6.49 4.40 -15.88
C ALA A 59 5.99 3.96 -14.49
N ARG A 60 4.68 3.72 -14.39
CA ARG A 60 4.02 3.15 -13.21
C ARG A 60 4.37 1.70 -12.99
N TYR A 61 4.46 0.91 -14.07
CA TYR A 61 4.59 -0.54 -14.01
C TYR A 61 5.97 -1.01 -14.43
N LYS A 62 6.44 -2.10 -13.81
CA LYS A 62 7.69 -2.77 -14.17
C LYS A 62 7.56 -3.37 -15.57
N PRO A 63 8.65 -3.37 -16.38
CA PRO A 63 8.63 -4.02 -17.68
C PRO A 63 8.39 -5.52 -17.51
N THR A 64 7.44 -6.06 -18.26
CA THR A 64 7.23 -7.51 -18.33
C THR A 64 8.26 -8.11 -19.29
N ARG A 65 8.86 -9.23 -18.90
CA ARG A 65 9.77 -10.02 -19.76
C ARG A 65 9.03 -11.15 -20.48
N ASP A 66 7.81 -11.46 -20.05
CA ASP A 66 7.04 -12.59 -20.52
C ASP A 66 5.79 -12.09 -21.25
N HIS A 67 5.60 -12.54 -22.49
CA HIS A 67 4.37 -12.37 -23.27
C HIS A 67 3.25 -13.28 -22.77
N ASN A 68 3.15 -13.52 -21.46
CA ASN A 68 2.09 -14.33 -20.90
C ASN A 68 0.76 -13.54 -21.00
N PRO A 69 -0.26 -14.08 -21.67
CA PRO A 69 -1.56 -13.39 -21.81
C PRO A 69 -2.27 -13.15 -20.47
N ASN A 70 -1.90 -13.88 -19.41
CA ASN A 70 -2.44 -13.71 -18.05
C ASN A 70 -1.56 -12.83 -17.14
N TYR A 71 -0.66 -12.03 -17.70
CA TYR A 71 0.22 -11.18 -16.91
C TYR A 71 -0.54 -10.03 -16.24
N THR A 72 -0.41 -9.92 -14.93
CA THR A 72 -0.88 -8.77 -14.15
C THR A 72 0.20 -7.69 -14.08
N LYS A 73 -0.11 -6.47 -14.53
CA LYS A 73 0.79 -5.31 -14.42
C LYS A 73 1.20 -5.10 -12.97
N THR A 74 2.51 -5.11 -12.72
CA THR A 74 3.07 -4.94 -11.36
C THR A 74 3.63 -3.53 -11.22
N PRO A 75 3.10 -2.68 -10.32
CA PRO A 75 3.60 -1.32 -10.13
C PRO A 75 5.02 -1.31 -9.53
N TYR A 76 5.75 -0.21 -9.73
CA TYR A 76 7.07 -0.03 -9.13
C TYR A 76 7.01 0.13 -7.61
N ALA A 77 6.06 0.93 -7.12
CA ALA A 77 5.86 1.23 -5.71
C ALA A 77 4.36 1.16 -5.34
N VAL A 78 4.07 0.75 -4.11
CA VAL A 78 2.70 0.64 -3.57
C VAL A 78 2.68 1.17 -2.14
N LEU A 79 1.89 2.21 -1.90
CA LEU A 79 1.53 2.72 -0.59
C LEU A 79 0.37 1.90 -0.02
N ARG A 80 0.43 1.60 1.28
CA ARG A 80 -0.67 0.97 2.02
C ARG A 80 -1.26 2.00 2.96
N TYR A 81 -2.51 2.36 2.71
CA TYR A 81 -3.24 3.33 3.50
C TYR A 81 -4.24 2.61 4.39
N LEU A 82 -4.15 2.83 5.70
CA LEU A 82 -5.22 2.51 6.64
C LEU A 82 -5.98 3.82 6.84
N PRO A 83 -7.29 3.89 6.55
CA PRO A 83 -8.06 5.08 6.84
C PRO A 83 -7.99 5.34 8.33
N ILE A 84 -7.69 6.58 8.66
CA ILE A 84 -7.79 7.07 10.03
C ILE A 84 -9.29 7.20 10.27
N THR A 85 -9.95 6.11 10.62
CA THR A 85 -11.32 6.19 11.11
C THR A 85 -11.27 7.13 12.31
N PRO A 86 -12.01 8.26 12.33
CA PRO A 86 -12.19 8.96 13.59
C PRO A 86 -12.87 7.94 14.52
N CYS A 87 -12.25 7.67 15.66
CA CYS A 87 -12.91 6.95 16.74
C CYS A 87 -14.17 7.76 17.08
N LEU A 88 -15.32 7.30 16.60
CA LEU A 88 -16.64 7.79 17.02
C LEU A 88 -17.00 7.16 18.36
#